data_AF-A0A7U9RSH9-F1
#
_entry.id   AF-A0A7U9RSH9-F1
#
_cell.length_a   1.000
_cell.length_b   1.000
_cell.length_c   1.000
_cell.angle_alpha   90.00
_cell.angle_beta   90.00
_cell.angle_gamma   90.00
#
_symmetry.space_group_name_H-M   'P 1'
#
loop_
_entity.id
_entity.type
_entity.pdbx_description
1 polymer ?
#
loop_
_entity_poly.entity_id
_entity_poly.type
_entity_poly.pdbx_seq_one_letter_code
_entity_poly.pdbx_strand_id
1 'polypeptide(L)'
;MRIVEKVLYGFGGLLALMLLFIAICHYNPELALKIGADLKANAGEANPETYNMDFQTASTTVTLGALPAAEKTLTNSEAPSGVARATDNEDTDADAESKLKIPGKVAGLNGYIPVKATGKEITQTKAEEIAKELGKGETGSNLTFDTEMYPYYAIVNETQKAVYRQIYANAEAQIKHFTPVEDITANDLKNAFTSVVNDHPELFWVDTAYKYQYTPKGSVADITLVFNVTANDLDASKAEFDAATKKITDETYGSYSDYDKEKIVHDTLISGVKYDRNAPMNQSAYSALVYGRTVCAGYARAFQYVLHQLDIPCYYVTGFAGENHAWNIVKLSDGYYNVDSTWDDTNPNTYDYFNCSDADYASDHVRKDLSIYLPPCNGNRYSGLEVNPSVTPPTDTTKPGTTTRPSTNTTTKPSTTPSGSSGNSTSDPTTATNTDSITVVTVRGGGDAHYIDNIGDYFNECFGAMINSDDEVITFDLIITDKKLWNSIYKAYDKGDCQEGYIDRYLVEKHKNACSMYVEAVPRTDGSYLLRHRGVIS
;
A
#
# COMPACT_ATOMS: atom_id res chain seq x y z
N MET A 1 47.02 20.99 -53.44
CA MET A 1 46.66 19.56 -53.66
C MET A 1 47.72 18.57 -53.18
N ARG A 2 49.02 18.69 -53.51
CA ARG A 2 50.06 17.70 -53.13
C ARG A 2 50.35 17.49 -51.63
N ILE A 3 49.90 18.39 -50.74
CA ILE A 3 50.10 18.26 -49.28
C ILE A 3 48.97 17.44 -48.63
N VAL A 4 47.74 17.60 -49.12
CA VAL A 4 46.56 16.90 -48.59
C VAL A 4 46.62 15.40 -48.93
N GLU A 5 47.09 15.03 -50.12
CA GLU A 5 47.35 13.62 -50.46
C GLU A 5 48.38 12.97 -49.54
N LYS A 6 49.50 13.67 -49.24
CA LYS A 6 50.55 13.12 -48.35
C LYS A 6 50.05 12.92 -46.93
N VAL A 7 49.17 13.78 -46.44
CA VAL A 7 48.54 13.64 -45.12
C VAL A 7 47.52 12.49 -45.12
N LEU A 8 46.72 12.35 -46.18
CA LEU A 8 45.74 11.25 -46.29
C LEU A 8 46.43 9.88 -46.39
N TYR A 9 47.54 9.77 -47.13
CA TYR A 9 48.34 8.54 -47.17
C TYR A 9 49.03 8.25 -45.83
N GLY A 10 49.39 9.30 -45.07
CA GLY A 10 49.91 9.16 -43.71
C GLY A 10 48.87 8.58 -42.74
N PHE A 11 47.65 9.11 -42.74
CA PHE A 11 46.56 8.59 -41.91
C PHE A 11 46.10 7.20 -42.35
N GLY A 12 46.02 6.95 -43.67
CA GLY A 12 45.71 5.63 -44.20
C GLY A 12 46.75 4.57 -43.83
N GLY A 13 48.04 4.92 -43.86
CA GLY A 13 49.13 4.04 -43.43
C GLY A 13 49.12 3.74 -41.93
N LEU A 14 48.82 4.75 -41.10
CA LEU A 14 48.70 4.59 -39.65
C LEU A 14 47.51 3.69 -39.28
N LEU A 15 46.35 3.90 -39.94
CA LEU A 15 45.16 3.09 -39.71
C LEU A 15 45.38 1.64 -40.13
N ALA A 16 46.07 1.41 -41.26
CA ALA A 16 46.43 0.06 -41.71
C ALA A 16 47.39 -0.64 -40.73
N LEU A 17 48.35 0.07 -40.15
CA LEU A 17 49.25 -0.46 -39.13
C LEU A 17 48.52 -0.79 -37.82
N MET A 18 47.56 0.04 -37.40
CA MET A 18 46.71 -0.23 -36.23
C MET A 18 45.83 -1.46 -36.44
N LEU A 19 45.19 -1.58 -37.61
CA LEU A 19 44.37 -2.75 -37.94
C LEU A 19 45.21 -4.02 -38.06
N LEU A 20 46.42 -3.94 -38.63
CA LEU A 20 47.36 -5.06 -38.67
C LEU A 20 47.80 -5.47 -37.25
N PHE A 21 48.06 -4.50 -36.37
CA PHE A 21 48.40 -4.76 -34.97
C PHE A 21 47.25 -5.43 -34.22
N ILE A 22 46.00 -4.96 -34.40
CA ILE A 22 44.79 -5.58 -33.83
C ILE A 22 44.63 -7.01 -34.35
N ALA A 23 44.85 -7.25 -35.65
CA ALA A 23 44.78 -8.61 -36.21
C ALA A 23 45.88 -9.53 -35.63
N ILE A 24 47.11 -9.03 -35.45
CA ILE A 24 48.20 -9.79 -34.82
C ILE A 24 47.87 -10.11 -33.36
N CYS A 25 47.30 -9.17 -32.61
CA CYS A 25 46.84 -9.38 -31.24
C CYS A 25 45.65 -10.35 -31.16
N HIS A 26 44.77 -10.37 -32.16
CA HIS A 26 43.65 -11.32 -32.22
C HIS A 26 44.13 -12.77 -32.45
N TYR A 27 45.12 -12.98 -33.33
CA TYR A 27 45.67 -14.31 -33.60
C TYR A 27 46.73 -14.78 -32.59
N ASN A 28 47.27 -13.88 -31.76
CA ASN A 28 48.20 -14.21 -30.65
C ASN A 28 47.79 -13.46 -29.37
N PRO A 29 46.76 -13.94 -28.63
CA PRO A 29 46.21 -13.25 -27.46
C PRO A 29 47.21 -13.12 -26.31
N GLU A 30 48.20 -14.01 -26.20
CA GLU A 30 49.28 -13.87 -25.20
C GLU A 30 50.19 -12.65 -25.47
N LEU A 31 50.36 -12.24 -26.73
CA LEU A 31 51.14 -11.06 -27.08
C LEU A 31 50.43 -9.78 -26.59
N ALA A 32 49.09 -9.73 -26.69
CA ALA A 32 48.28 -8.61 -26.21
C ALA A 32 48.33 -8.47 -24.68
N LEU A 33 48.27 -9.60 -23.96
CA LEU A 33 48.44 -9.62 -22.50
C LEU A 33 49.84 -9.18 -22.07
N LYS A 34 50.88 -9.59 -22.80
CA LYS A 34 52.27 -9.23 -22.49
C LYS A 34 52.56 -7.75 -22.75
N ILE A 35 52.04 -7.18 -23.84
CA ILE A 35 52.14 -5.74 -24.15
C ILE A 35 51.33 -4.91 -23.13
N GLY A 36 50.15 -5.38 -22.74
CA GLY A 36 49.35 -4.75 -21.69
C GLY A 36 50.04 -4.75 -20.31
N ALA A 37 50.72 -5.85 -19.96
CA ALA A 37 51.49 -5.94 -18.73
C ALA A 37 52.74 -5.04 -18.76
N ASP A 38 53.43 -4.94 -19.90
CA ASP A 38 54.65 -4.13 -20.05
C ASP A 38 54.34 -2.61 -20.10
N LEU A 39 53.19 -2.22 -20.67
CA LEU A 39 52.66 -0.85 -20.58
C LEU A 39 52.26 -0.47 -19.15
N LYS A 40 51.73 -1.43 -18.38
CA LYS A 40 51.35 -1.24 -16.97
C LYS A 40 52.56 -1.23 -16.03
N ALA A 41 53.63 -1.94 -16.37
CA ALA A 41 54.89 -1.96 -15.61
C ALA A 41 55.78 -0.73 -15.86
N ASN A 42 55.71 -0.15 -17.07
CA ASN A 42 56.45 1.08 -17.41
C ASN A 42 55.70 2.39 -17.05
N ALA A 43 54.42 2.30 -16.69
CA ALA A 43 53.67 3.39 -16.07
C ALA A 43 53.97 3.41 -14.55
N GLY A 44 55.19 3.81 -14.21
CA GLY A 44 55.63 3.95 -12.82
C GLY A 44 54.71 4.85 -11.99
N GLU A 45 54.59 4.53 -10.71
CA GLU A 45 53.79 5.23 -9.69
C GLU A 45 54.01 6.75 -9.74
N ALA A 46 53.09 7.45 -10.40
CA ALA A 46 52.91 8.88 -10.29
C ALA A 46 51.41 9.18 -10.32
N ASN A 47 50.95 9.67 -9.17
CA ASN A 47 49.63 10.14 -8.80
C ASN A 47 48.87 10.81 -9.97
N PRO A 48 47.72 10.29 -10.45
CA PRO A 48 46.97 10.98 -11.49
C PRO A 48 45.83 11.80 -10.89
N GLU A 49 45.93 13.11 -11.10
CA GLU A 49 44.78 14.01 -11.15
C GLU A 49 43.71 13.43 -12.09
N THR A 50 42.47 13.54 -11.62
CA THR A 50 41.23 13.06 -12.22
C THR A 50 40.98 13.62 -13.61
N TYR A 51 40.80 12.74 -14.60
CA TYR A 51 40.03 13.02 -15.81
C TYR A 51 38.67 12.32 -15.71
N ASN A 52 37.64 13.09 -15.35
CA ASN A 52 36.24 12.65 -15.26
C ASN A 52 35.61 12.52 -16.66
N MET A 53 35.11 11.34 -17.00
CA MET A 53 33.93 11.18 -17.87
C MET A 53 32.75 10.91 -16.93
N ASP A 54 31.98 11.96 -16.67
CA ASP A 54 30.93 12.01 -15.64
C ASP A 54 29.65 11.31 -16.15
N PHE A 55 29.40 10.08 -15.70
CA PHE A 55 28.09 9.44 -15.82
C PHE A 55 27.25 9.86 -14.60
N GLN A 56 26.27 10.73 -14.83
CA GLN A 56 25.37 11.20 -13.77
C GLN A 56 24.37 10.10 -13.41
N THR A 57 24.41 9.66 -12.16
CA THR A 57 23.44 8.72 -11.58
C THR A 57 22.67 9.40 -10.46
N ALA A 58 21.37 9.10 -10.36
CA ALA A 58 20.51 9.59 -9.29
C ALA A 58 20.02 8.41 -8.44
N SER A 59 19.96 8.56 -7.12
CA SER A 59 19.44 7.53 -6.21
C SER A 59 18.66 8.12 -5.04
N THR A 60 17.59 7.45 -4.61
CA THR A 60 16.87 7.79 -3.38
C THR A 60 16.46 6.51 -2.63
N THR A 61 16.34 6.59 -1.31
CA THR A 61 15.78 5.52 -0.46
C THR A 61 14.65 6.10 0.39
N VAL A 62 13.50 5.44 0.35
CA VAL A 62 12.31 5.78 1.13
C VAL A 62 11.99 4.62 2.06
N THR A 63 11.73 4.92 3.34
CA THR A 63 11.25 3.96 4.34
C THR A 63 9.99 4.51 5.00
N LEU A 64 8.91 3.74 4.99
CA LEU A 64 7.70 4.04 5.76
C LEU A 64 7.94 3.71 7.24
N GLY A 65 7.67 4.67 8.13
CA GLY A 65 7.84 4.48 9.58
C GLY A 65 6.70 3.69 10.21
N ALA A 66 7.03 2.84 11.19
CA ALA A 66 6.03 2.27 12.10
C ALA A 66 5.67 3.32 13.16
N LEU A 67 4.38 3.63 13.28
CA LEU A 67 3.86 4.58 14.26
C LEU A 67 3.64 3.90 15.63
N PRO A 68 3.86 4.59 16.76
CA PRO A 68 3.50 4.07 18.09
C PRO A 68 1.98 3.83 18.19
N ALA A 69 1.52 2.95 19.09
CA ALA A 69 0.08 2.65 19.26
C ALA A 69 -0.73 3.93 19.59
N ALA A 70 -1.97 4.01 19.10
CA ALA A 70 -2.82 5.17 19.39
C ALA A 70 -3.33 5.12 20.84
N GLU A 71 -3.25 6.24 21.57
CA GLU A 71 -3.63 6.34 22.99
C GLU A 71 -4.85 7.25 23.21
N LYS A 72 -5.68 6.97 24.23
CA LYS A 72 -6.72 7.90 24.71
C LYS A 72 -6.07 9.20 25.13
N THR A 73 -6.56 10.32 24.62
CA THR A 73 -6.11 11.65 25.07
C THR A 73 -7.17 12.40 25.87
N LEU A 74 -8.41 11.91 25.93
CA LEU A 74 -9.44 12.43 26.83
C LEU A 74 -9.26 11.91 28.26
N THR A 75 -9.23 12.85 29.21
CA THR A 75 -9.32 12.52 30.63
C THR A 75 -10.74 12.03 30.98
N ASN A 76 -10.87 11.18 32.01
CA ASN A 76 -12.15 10.53 32.35
C ASN A 76 -13.30 11.50 32.71
N SER A 77 -13.06 12.81 32.89
CA SER A 77 -14.13 13.80 33.13
C SER A 77 -14.69 14.45 31.86
N GLU A 78 -14.12 14.17 30.68
CA GLU A 78 -14.51 14.81 29.40
C GLU A 78 -15.05 13.80 28.37
N ALA A 79 -15.04 12.50 28.66
CA ALA A 79 -15.60 11.48 27.78
C ALA A 79 -17.13 11.37 27.96
N PRO A 80 -17.92 11.30 26.87
CA PRO A 80 -19.37 11.08 26.96
C PRO A 80 -19.70 9.75 27.67
N SER A 81 -20.80 9.72 28.42
CA SER A 81 -21.23 8.55 29.19
C SER A 81 -21.47 7.36 28.26
N GLY A 82 -20.65 6.30 28.38
CA GLY A 82 -20.71 5.11 27.53
C GLY A 82 -19.34 4.61 27.05
N VAL A 83 -18.30 5.45 27.14
CA VAL A 83 -16.90 5.11 26.80
C VAL A 83 -16.20 4.47 28.00
N ALA A 84 -16.66 3.29 28.41
CA ALA A 84 -15.96 2.48 29.40
C ALA A 84 -15.05 1.48 28.68
N ARG A 85 -13.78 1.42 29.09
CA ARG A 85 -12.84 0.37 28.69
C ARG A 85 -13.51 -0.99 28.91
N ALA A 86 -13.61 -1.82 27.87
CA ALA A 86 -14.02 -3.20 28.02
C ALA A 86 -12.94 -3.93 28.86
N THR A 87 -13.19 -4.00 30.17
CA THR A 87 -12.46 -4.73 31.22
C THR A 87 -10.96 -4.46 31.38
N ASP A 88 -10.58 -4.06 32.60
CA ASP A 88 -9.23 -4.14 33.12
C ASP A 88 -8.84 -5.62 33.29
N ASN A 89 -8.26 -6.23 32.27
CA ASN A 89 -7.39 -7.38 32.45
C ASN A 89 -5.95 -6.96 32.11
N GLU A 90 -5.04 -7.21 33.04
CA GLU A 90 -3.60 -6.96 32.96
C GLU A 90 -2.88 -7.90 31.97
N ASP A 91 -3.56 -8.34 30.91
CA ASP A 91 -2.94 -9.11 29.83
C ASP A 91 -2.43 -8.11 28.78
N THR A 92 -1.12 -8.09 28.56
CA THR A 92 -0.53 -7.35 27.43
C THR A 92 -1.18 -7.78 26.12
N ASP A 93 -1.34 -6.88 25.14
CA ASP A 93 -1.99 -7.18 23.83
C ASP A 93 -1.54 -8.52 23.22
N ALA A 94 -0.25 -8.84 23.32
CA ALA A 94 0.32 -10.10 22.83
C ALA A 94 -0.23 -11.38 23.52
N ASP A 95 -0.55 -11.31 24.80
CA ASP A 95 -1.11 -12.43 25.57
C ASP A 95 -2.59 -12.64 25.22
N ALA A 96 -3.35 -11.56 25.03
CA ALA A 96 -4.74 -11.62 24.56
C ALA A 96 -4.83 -12.20 23.13
N GLU A 97 -3.95 -11.77 22.22
CA GLU A 97 -3.90 -12.28 20.84
C GLU A 97 -3.61 -13.78 20.76
N SER A 98 -2.68 -14.26 21.59
CA SER A 98 -2.26 -15.68 21.58
C SER A 98 -3.37 -16.66 22.01
N LYS A 99 -4.41 -16.15 22.67
CA LYS A 99 -5.54 -16.94 23.19
C LYS A 99 -6.70 -17.03 22.20
N LEU A 100 -6.67 -16.24 21.12
CA LEU A 100 -7.75 -16.20 20.11
C LEU A 100 -7.83 -17.51 19.32
N LYS A 101 -9.06 -17.91 18.98
CA LYS A 101 -9.39 -19.15 18.28
C LYS A 101 -10.04 -18.86 16.94
N ILE A 102 -9.21 -18.60 15.93
CA ILE A 102 -9.68 -18.23 14.60
C ILE A 102 -10.31 -19.44 13.89
N PRO A 103 -11.59 -19.37 13.47
CA PRO A 103 -12.20 -20.49 12.76
C PRO A 103 -11.54 -20.70 11.39
N GLY A 104 -11.25 -21.96 11.04
CA GLY A 104 -10.52 -22.29 9.81
C GLY A 104 -11.21 -21.86 8.51
N LYS A 105 -12.53 -21.66 8.52
CA LYS A 105 -13.31 -21.22 7.35
C LYS A 105 -13.09 -19.75 6.95
N VAL A 106 -12.66 -18.92 7.90
CA VAL A 106 -12.43 -17.48 7.72
C VAL A 106 -10.96 -17.09 7.94
N ALA A 107 -10.12 -18.07 8.29
CA ALA A 107 -8.69 -17.87 8.47
C ALA A 107 -8.06 -17.28 7.20
N GLY A 108 -7.44 -16.11 7.34
CA GLY A 108 -6.80 -15.39 6.23
C GLY A 108 -7.73 -14.45 5.46
N LEU A 109 -9.02 -14.36 5.81
CA LEU A 109 -9.94 -13.30 5.36
C LEU A 109 -9.75 -12.02 6.19
N ASN A 110 -8.53 -11.50 6.17
CA ASN A 110 -8.09 -10.29 6.90
C ASN A 110 -7.46 -9.31 5.91
N GLY A 111 -6.46 -8.53 6.30
CA GLY A 111 -5.70 -7.67 5.37
C GLY A 111 -5.85 -6.17 5.63
N TYR A 112 -6.35 -5.78 6.81
CA TYR A 112 -6.29 -4.40 7.25
C TYR A 112 -4.83 -3.96 7.43
N ILE A 113 -4.50 -2.80 6.86
CA ILE A 113 -3.20 -2.17 6.98
C ILE A 113 -3.34 -0.91 7.84
N PRO A 114 -2.65 -0.84 8.99
CA PRO A 114 -2.65 0.34 9.83
C PRO A 114 -2.17 1.59 9.10
N VAL A 115 -2.66 2.75 9.55
CA VAL A 115 -2.21 4.05 9.07
C VAL A 115 -0.69 4.15 9.12
N LYS A 116 -0.08 4.57 8.01
CA LYS A 116 1.37 4.79 7.91
C LYS A 116 1.71 6.28 7.97
N ALA A 117 2.84 6.63 8.56
CA ALA A 117 3.34 8.00 8.45
C ALA A 117 4.84 8.07 8.28
N THR A 118 5.29 9.09 7.55
CA THR A 118 6.70 9.39 7.34
C THR A 118 7.02 10.76 7.94
N GLY A 119 7.73 10.75 9.07
CA GLY A 119 8.17 11.95 9.76
C GLY A 119 9.60 12.35 9.40
N LYS A 120 9.87 13.66 9.27
CA LYS A 120 11.23 14.20 9.10
C LYS A 120 11.51 15.29 10.13
N GLU A 121 12.55 15.09 10.94
CA GLU A 121 13.04 16.15 11.82
C GLU A 121 13.67 17.29 11.02
N ILE A 122 13.35 18.53 11.38
CA ILE A 122 13.89 19.75 10.78
C ILE A 122 14.43 20.70 11.85
N THR A 123 15.28 21.64 11.46
CA THR A 123 15.76 22.69 12.39
C THR A 123 14.63 23.66 12.75
N GLN A 124 14.76 24.32 13.90
CA GLN A 124 13.81 25.35 14.32
C GLN A 124 13.70 26.49 13.29
N THR A 125 14.84 26.92 12.74
CA THR A 125 14.87 27.92 11.67
C THR A 125 14.07 27.47 10.44
N LYS A 126 14.18 26.19 10.07
CA LYS A 126 13.43 25.67 8.93
C LYS A 126 11.92 25.64 9.20
N ALA A 127 11.52 25.31 10.42
CA ALA A 127 10.11 25.36 10.80
C ALA A 127 9.54 26.80 10.74
N GLU A 128 10.32 27.79 11.15
CA GLU A 128 9.94 29.21 11.04
C GLU A 128 9.85 29.71 9.60
N GLU A 129 10.67 29.17 8.69
CA GLU A 129 10.55 29.43 7.24
C GLU A 129 9.26 28.82 6.70
N ILE A 130 8.99 27.54 7.00
CA ILE A 130 7.76 26.85 6.59
C ILE A 130 6.53 27.63 7.07
N ALA A 131 6.51 28.08 8.32
CA ALA A 131 5.39 28.85 8.86
C ALA A 131 5.14 30.20 8.16
N LYS A 132 6.15 30.75 7.46
CA LYS A 132 6.02 32.00 6.67
C LYS A 132 5.60 31.74 5.24
N GLU A 133 6.06 30.64 4.65
CA GLU A 133 5.84 30.31 3.23
C GLU A 133 4.58 29.48 3.00
N LEU A 134 4.27 28.56 3.93
CA LEU A 134 3.17 27.62 3.84
C LEU A 134 2.00 28.07 4.72
N GLY A 135 0.85 28.26 4.10
CA GLY A 135 -0.39 28.58 4.81
C GLY A 135 -0.97 27.38 5.56
N LYS A 136 -2.02 27.63 6.35
CA LYS A 136 -2.79 26.59 7.04
C LYS A 136 -3.74 25.81 6.12
N GLY A 137 -3.80 26.14 4.83
CA GLY A 137 -4.82 25.61 3.93
C GLY A 137 -6.23 25.89 4.46
N GLU A 138 -7.15 24.96 4.20
CA GLU A 138 -8.52 25.01 4.74
C GLU A 138 -8.54 24.55 6.19
N THR A 139 -8.95 25.42 7.11
CA THR A 139 -8.89 25.12 8.56
C THR A 139 -10.04 24.23 9.05
N GLY A 140 -11.15 24.19 8.30
CA GLY A 140 -12.38 23.50 8.72
C GLY A 140 -12.99 24.04 10.03
N SER A 141 -12.63 25.26 10.46
CA SER A 141 -13.07 25.81 11.76
C SER A 141 -14.59 25.98 11.91
N ASN A 142 -15.33 26.01 10.80
CA ASN A 142 -16.78 26.04 10.72
C ASN A 142 -17.44 24.65 10.64
N LEU A 143 -16.66 23.57 10.51
CA LEU A 143 -17.18 22.21 10.40
C LEU A 143 -17.58 21.67 11.77
N THR A 144 -18.69 20.95 11.79
CA THR A 144 -19.19 20.24 12.97
C THR A 144 -19.56 18.83 12.56
N PHE A 145 -19.18 17.85 13.38
CA PHE A 145 -19.46 16.45 13.15
C PHE A 145 -20.36 15.94 14.28
N ASP A 146 -21.45 15.26 13.91
CA ASP A 146 -22.31 14.58 14.87
C ASP A 146 -21.52 13.46 15.55
N THR A 147 -21.32 13.57 16.85
CA THR A 147 -20.53 12.61 17.63
C THR A 147 -21.13 11.21 17.66
N GLU A 148 -22.40 11.06 17.31
CA GLU A 148 -23.02 9.75 17.15
C GLU A 148 -22.70 9.12 15.78
N MET A 149 -22.49 9.90 14.73
CA MET A 149 -22.09 9.37 13.40
C MET A 149 -20.57 9.23 13.28
N TYR A 150 -19.82 10.12 13.95
CA TYR A 150 -18.38 10.26 13.87
C TYR A 150 -17.75 10.07 15.26
N PRO A 151 -17.67 8.81 15.75
CA PRO A 151 -17.24 8.52 17.11
C PRO A 151 -15.75 8.84 17.34
N TYR A 152 -14.89 8.76 16.31
CA TYR A 152 -13.47 9.01 16.49
C TYR A 152 -13.16 10.49 16.70
N TYR A 153 -13.95 11.38 16.11
CA TYR A 153 -13.98 12.81 16.42
C TYR A 153 -14.40 13.07 17.87
N ALA A 154 -15.32 12.27 18.41
CA ALA A 154 -15.85 12.43 19.77
C ALA A 154 -14.84 12.05 20.87
N ILE A 155 -13.92 11.12 20.60
CA ILE A 155 -12.99 10.56 21.61
C ILE A 155 -11.59 11.20 21.64
N VAL A 156 -11.31 12.15 20.76
CA VAL A 156 -10.04 12.90 20.70
C VAL A 156 -10.13 14.25 21.42
N ASN A 157 -8.99 14.82 21.81
CA ASN A 157 -8.91 16.11 22.53
C ASN A 157 -9.14 17.31 21.59
N GLU A 158 -9.30 18.52 22.14
CA GLU A 158 -9.63 19.72 21.34
C GLU A 158 -8.55 20.11 20.31
N THR A 159 -7.26 19.93 20.63
CA THR A 159 -6.15 20.14 19.67
C THR A 159 -6.27 19.17 18.49
N GLN A 160 -6.51 17.89 18.79
CA GLN A 160 -6.71 16.85 17.78
C GLN A 160 -7.99 17.10 16.97
N LYS A 161 -9.08 17.59 17.56
CA LYS A 161 -10.30 17.97 16.84
C LYS A 161 -10.07 19.14 15.89
N ALA A 162 -9.27 20.13 16.29
CA ALA A 162 -8.92 21.25 15.41
C ALA A 162 -8.14 20.76 14.18
N VAL A 163 -7.16 19.89 14.38
CA VAL A 163 -6.37 19.30 13.30
C VAL A 163 -7.18 18.28 12.49
N TYR A 164 -8.10 17.53 13.09
CA TYR A 164 -9.07 16.66 12.41
C TYR A 164 -9.87 17.45 11.38
N ARG A 165 -10.49 18.57 11.81
CA ARG A 165 -11.29 19.42 10.91
C ARG A 165 -10.45 19.99 9.78
N GLN A 166 -9.20 20.37 10.08
CA GLN A 166 -8.26 20.84 9.09
C GLN A 166 -7.88 19.75 8.08
N ILE A 167 -7.57 18.53 8.52
CA ILE A 167 -7.23 17.40 7.63
C ILE A 167 -8.42 17.10 6.71
N TYR A 168 -9.64 17.00 7.27
CA TYR A 168 -10.86 16.78 6.47
C TYR A 168 -11.06 17.88 5.42
N ALA A 169 -10.99 19.15 5.83
CA ALA A 169 -11.22 20.27 4.92
C ALA A 169 -10.17 20.38 3.81
N ASN A 170 -8.90 20.11 4.12
CA ASN A 170 -7.84 20.08 3.11
C ASN A 170 -7.94 18.84 2.19
N ALA A 171 -8.40 17.70 2.70
CA ALA A 171 -8.68 16.53 1.87
C ALA A 171 -9.78 16.81 0.84
N GLU A 172 -10.90 17.41 1.26
CA GLU A 172 -11.98 17.85 0.37
C GLU A 172 -11.49 18.87 -0.68
N ALA A 173 -10.66 19.82 -0.27
CA ALA A 173 -10.10 20.84 -1.16
C ALA A 173 -8.91 20.37 -2.01
N GLN A 174 -8.49 19.10 -1.87
CA GLN A 174 -7.27 18.53 -2.46
C GLN A 174 -6.00 19.37 -2.16
N ILE A 175 -5.96 20.05 -1.01
CA ILE A 175 -4.78 20.77 -0.53
C ILE A 175 -3.85 19.77 0.15
N LYS A 176 -2.76 19.44 -0.55
CA LYS A 176 -1.83 18.40 -0.13
C LYS A 176 -0.95 18.80 1.05
N HIS A 177 -0.45 20.04 1.07
CA HIS A 177 0.57 20.52 2.02
C HIS A 177 0.03 21.71 2.81
N PHE A 178 0.11 21.66 4.13
CA PHE A 178 -0.35 22.75 5.00
C PHE A 178 0.33 22.73 6.38
N THR A 179 0.36 23.88 7.03
CA THR A 179 0.81 24.00 8.43
C THR A 179 -0.32 23.70 9.40
N PRO A 180 -0.08 23.02 10.55
CA PRO A 180 -1.11 22.74 11.54
C PRO A 180 -1.83 24.01 12.05
N VAL A 181 -3.14 23.93 12.27
CA VAL A 181 -3.91 25.02 12.88
C VAL A 181 -3.52 25.31 14.32
N GLU A 182 -3.09 24.28 15.04
CA GLU A 182 -2.69 24.27 16.45
C GLU A 182 -1.32 23.60 16.61
N ASP A 183 -0.58 23.93 17.67
CA ASP A 183 0.66 23.21 18.02
C ASP A 183 0.32 21.77 18.40
N ILE A 184 0.92 20.81 17.68
CA ILE A 184 0.55 19.39 17.78
C ILE A 184 1.80 18.52 17.73
N THR A 185 1.82 17.44 18.51
CA THR A 185 2.88 16.43 18.47
C THR A 185 2.64 15.44 17.33
N ALA A 186 3.68 14.69 16.94
CA ALA A 186 3.55 13.62 15.96
C ALA A 186 2.52 12.54 16.36
N ASN A 187 2.43 12.23 17.66
CA ASN A 187 1.49 11.24 18.18
C ASN A 187 0.04 11.74 18.14
N ASP A 188 -0.17 13.01 18.52
CA ASP A 188 -1.49 13.63 18.43
C ASP A 188 -1.94 13.79 16.97
N LEU A 189 -1.01 14.09 16.07
CA LEU A 189 -1.29 14.11 14.63
C LEU A 189 -1.71 12.74 14.11
N LYS A 190 -1.05 11.65 14.55
CA LYS A 190 -1.48 10.28 14.23
C LYS A 190 -2.94 10.07 14.64
N ASN A 191 -3.28 10.42 15.87
CA ASN A 191 -4.64 10.25 16.38
C ASN A 191 -5.63 11.07 15.56
N ALA A 192 -5.34 12.34 15.29
CA ALA A 192 -6.20 13.20 14.47
C ALA A 192 -6.40 12.63 13.05
N PHE A 193 -5.33 12.23 12.37
CA PHE A 193 -5.40 11.65 11.03
C PHE A 193 -6.15 10.31 11.03
N THR A 194 -5.84 9.42 11.98
CA THR A 194 -6.50 8.11 12.12
C THR A 194 -7.99 8.29 12.37
N SER A 195 -8.37 9.25 13.22
CA SER A 195 -9.77 9.58 13.45
C SER A 195 -10.46 10.03 12.16
N VAL A 196 -9.86 10.93 11.36
CA VAL A 196 -10.45 11.37 10.09
C VAL A 196 -10.68 10.20 9.16
N VAL A 197 -9.64 9.39 8.89
CA VAL A 197 -9.80 8.31 7.91
C VAL A 197 -10.74 7.23 8.41
N ASN A 198 -10.89 6.99 9.72
CA ASN A 198 -11.81 5.99 10.26
C ASN A 198 -13.27 6.47 10.34
N ASP A 199 -13.49 7.77 10.51
CA ASP A 199 -14.83 8.38 10.54
C ASP A 199 -15.37 8.66 9.12
N HIS A 200 -14.48 8.91 8.15
CA HIS A 200 -14.85 9.41 6.82
C HIS A 200 -14.46 8.45 5.67
N PRO A 201 -15.16 7.32 5.49
CA PRO A 201 -14.91 6.41 4.37
C PRO A 201 -15.19 7.02 2.99
N GLU A 202 -15.91 8.15 2.92
CA GLU A 202 -16.13 8.92 1.70
C GLU A 202 -14.86 9.55 1.13
N LEU A 203 -13.82 9.78 1.96
CA LEU A 203 -12.53 10.35 1.56
C LEU A 203 -11.64 9.31 0.85
N PHE A 204 -12.20 8.50 -0.05
CA PHE A 204 -11.49 7.37 -0.67
C PHE A 204 -10.28 7.76 -1.53
N TRP A 205 -10.13 9.03 -1.90
CA TRP A 205 -8.96 9.56 -2.61
C TRP A 205 -7.77 9.86 -1.70
N VAL A 206 -7.97 9.83 -0.37
CA VAL A 206 -6.93 9.96 0.62
C VAL A 206 -6.44 8.57 1.00
N ASP A 207 -5.15 8.33 0.83
CA ASP A 207 -4.56 7.08 1.31
C ASP A 207 -4.52 7.04 2.84
N THR A 208 -4.50 5.85 3.42
CA THR A 208 -4.24 5.65 4.85
C THR A 208 -2.75 5.89 5.20
N ALA A 209 -2.17 6.94 4.60
CA ALA A 209 -0.80 7.36 4.78
C ALA A 209 -0.67 8.90 4.73
N TYR A 210 0.26 9.43 5.51
CA TYR A 210 0.60 10.86 5.46
C TYR A 210 2.08 11.09 5.73
N LYS A 211 2.57 12.30 5.48
CA LYS A 211 3.89 12.74 5.89
C LYS A 211 3.81 13.97 6.77
N TYR A 212 4.87 14.22 7.52
CA TYR A 212 4.96 15.42 8.32
C TYR A 212 6.42 15.80 8.58
N GLN A 213 6.64 17.08 8.87
CA GLN A 213 7.93 17.57 9.36
C GLN A 213 7.76 18.09 10.78
N TYR A 214 8.74 17.84 11.64
CA TYR A 214 8.66 18.20 13.05
C TYR A 214 9.96 18.82 13.55
N THR A 215 9.83 19.71 14.53
CA THR A 215 10.95 20.39 15.19
C THR A 215 11.67 19.45 16.16
N PRO A 216 12.89 19.78 16.66
CA PRO A 216 13.58 18.96 17.66
C PRO A 216 12.84 18.89 19.00
N LYS A 217 11.84 19.75 19.21
CA LYS A 217 10.94 19.74 20.39
C LYS A 217 9.72 18.82 20.21
N GLY A 218 9.53 18.25 19.02
CA GLY A 218 8.43 17.33 18.71
C GLY A 218 7.18 17.99 18.11
N SER A 219 7.12 19.34 18.05
CA SER A 219 6.02 20.06 17.39
C SER A 219 6.06 19.88 15.87
N VAL A 220 4.92 19.54 15.28
CA VAL A 220 4.75 19.42 13.83
C VAL A 220 4.71 20.81 13.19
N ALA A 221 5.49 20.99 12.13
CA ALA A 221 5.57 22.22 11.35
C ALA A 221 4.85 22.14 10.01
N ASP A 222 4.69 20.94 9.45
CA ASP A 222 4.15 20.67 8.12
C ASP A 222 3.42 19.33 8.12
N ILE A 223 2.25 19.28 7.48
CA ILE A 223 1.46 18.07 7.22
C ILE A 223 1.33 17.94 5.70
N THR A 224 1.58 16.74 5.20
CA THR A 224 1.44 16.37 3.79
C THR A 224 0.50 15.18 3.66
N LEU A 225 -0.65 15.37 3.04
CA LEU A 225 -1.58 14.28 2.70
C LEU A 225 -1.04 13.47 1.51
N VAL A 226 -1.34 12.18 1.48
CA VAL A 226 -1.07 11.32 0.32
C VAL A 226 -2.40 11.05 -0.37
N PHE A 227 -2.47 11.44 -1.64
CA PHE A 227 -3.64 11.20 -2.48
C PHE A 227 -3.34 10.11 -3.51
N ASN A 228 -4.32 9.25 -3.76
CA ASN A 228 -4.21 8.17 -4.74
C ASN A 228 -4.77 8.55 -6.12
N VAL A 229 -4.85 7.55 -6.99
CA VAL A 229 -5.20 7.65 -8.40
C VAL A 229 -6.53 8.37 -8.65
N THR A 230 -7.48 8.21 -7.73
CA THR A 230 -8.83 8.79 -7.86
C THR A 230 -8.85 10.30 -7.68
N ALA A 231 -7.83 10.87 -7.02
CA ALA A 231 -7.69 12.32 -6.91
C ALA A 231 -7.39 13.02 -8.26
N ASN A 232 -6.94 12.27 -9.27
CA ASN A 232 -6.61 12.84 -10.58
C ASN A 232 -7.86 13.25 -11.38
N ASP A 233 -8.99 12.58 -11.15
CA ASP A 233 -10.31 12.91 -11.71
C ASP A 233 -11.38 12.67 -10.65
N LEU A 234 -11.30 13.47 -9.58
CA LEU A 234 -12.07 13.26 -8.37
C LEU A 234 -13.58 13.35 -8.62
N ASP A 235 -14.02 14.25 -9.51
CA ASP A 235 -15.45 14.40 -9.84
C ASP A 235 -16.00 13.13 -10.50
N ALA A 236 -15.26 12.55 -11.45
CA ALA A 236 -15.67 11.29 -12.08
C ALA A 236 -15.66 10.13 -11.08
N SER A 237 -14.62 10.01 -10.25
CA SER A 237 -14.55 8.98 -9.22
C SER A 237 -15.66 9.13 -8.18
N LYS A 238 -15.99 10.34 -7.72
CA LYS A 238 -17.13 10.59 -6.82
C LYS A 238 -18.44 10.16 -7.47
N ALA A 239 -18.66 10.48 -8.75
CA ALA A 239 -19.87 10.06 -9.46
C ALA A 239 -20.00 8.52 -9.58
N GLU A 240 -18.92 7.80 -9.83
CA GLU A 240 -18.91 6.32 -9.84
C GLU A 240 -19.23 5.74 -8.47
N PHE A 241 -18.60 6.29 -7.43
CA PHE A 241 -18.78 5.90 -6.04
C PHE A 241 -20.22 6.13 -5.55
N ASP A 242 -20.78 7.31 -5.84
CA ASP A 242 -22.16 7.67 -5.52
C ASP A 242 -23.14 6.78 -6.28
N ALA A 243 -22.90 6.50 -7.56
CA ALA A 243 -23.77 5.63 -8.36
C ALA A 243 -23.75 4.18 -7.86
N ALA A 244 -22.59 3.67 -7.43
CA ALA A 244 -22.48 2.34 -6.83
C ALA A 244 -23.22 2.28 -5.49
N THR A 245 -23.04 3.26 -4.63
CA THR A 245 -23.72 3.39 -3.34
C THR A 245 -25.24 3.51 -3.50
N LYS A 246 -25.68 4.29 -4.50
CA LYS A 246 -27.10 4.47 -4.80
C LYS A 246 -27.79 3.14 -5.15
N LYS A 247 -27.11 2.24 -5.87
CA LYS A 247 -27.69 0.93 -6.21
C LYS A 247 -28.06 0.14 -4.95
N ILE A 248 -27.19 0.14 -3.94
CA ILE A 248 -27.41 -0.58 -2.69
C ILE A 248 -28.49 0.12 -1.85
N THR A 249 -28.42 1.44 -1.71
CA THR A 249 -29.42 2.19 -0.94
C THR A 249 -30.82 2.12 -1.57
N ASP A 250 -30.93 2.05 -2.91
CA ASP A 250 -32.21 1.86 -3.60
C ASP A 250 -32.87 0.51 -3.26
N GLU A 251 -32.09 -0.55 -2.95
CA GLU A 251 -32.63 -1.84 -2.52
C GLU A 251 -33.29 -1.77 -1.14
N THR A 252 -32.96 -0.75 -0.34
CA THR A 252 -33.58 -0.53 0.97
C THR A 252 -34.93 0.18 0.90
N TYR A 253 -35.35 0.62 -0.29
CA TYR A 253 -36.59 1.37 -0.45
C TYR A 253 -37.82 0.53 -0.05
N GLY A 254 -38.59 1.03 0.92
CA GLY A 254 -39.74 0.34 1.49
C GLY A 254 -39.44 -0.39 2.81
N SER A 255 -38.18 -0.45 3.23
CA SER A 255 -37.80 -0.92 4.57
C SER A 255 -37.99 0.20 5.61
N TYR A 256 -38.58 -0.15 6.76
CA TYR A 256 -38.96 0.83 7.78
C TYR A 256 -38.06 0.82 9.02
N SER A 257 -37.37 -0.29 9.30
CA SER A 257 -36.45 -0.39 10.42
C SER A 257 -35.00 -0.29 9.97
N ASP A 258 -34.14 0.24 10.83
CA ASP A 258 -32.70 0.34 10.54
C ASP A 258 -32.06 -1.05 10.43
N TYR A 259 -32.54 -2.03 11.19
CA TYR A 259 -32.15 -3.43 11.05
C TYR A 259 -32.47 -4.00 9.66
N ASP A 260 -33.67 -3.77 9.12
CA ASP A 260 -34.02 -4.28 7.79
C ASP A 260 -33.12 -3.66 6.71
N LYS A 261 -32.81 -2.36 6.83
CA LYS A 261 -31.90 -1.67 5.92
C LYS A 261 -30.47 -2.19 6.06
N GLU A 262 -29.98 -2.33 7.28
CA GLU A 262 -28.67 -2.88 7.60
C GLU A 262 -28.47 -4.26 6.97
N LYS A 263 -29.44 -5.16 7.17
CA LYS A 263 -29.39 -6.51 6.63
C LYS A 263 -29.34 -6.51 5.10
N ILE A 264 -30.11 -5.65 4.43
CA ILE A 264 -30.06 -5.51 2.97
C ILE A 264 -28.66 -5.06 2.54
N VAL A 265 -28.11 -4.03 3.17
CA VAL A 265 -26.75 -3.54 2.85
C VAL A 265 -25.71 -4.64 3.05
N HIS A 266 -25.79 -5.37 4.16
CA HIS A 266 -24.92 -6.51 4.46
C HIS A 266 -24.99 -7.57 3.35
N ASP A 267 -26.18 -8.08 3.08
CA ASP A 267 -26.42 -9.15 2.10
C ASP A 267 -25.96 -8.75 0.69
N THR A 268 -26.25 -7.51 0.28
CA THR A 268 -25.87 -6.98 -1.04
C THR A 268 -24.35 -6.83 -1.15
N LEU A 269 -23.66 -6.42 -0.10
CA LEU A 269 -22.20 -6.34 -0.10
C LEU A 269 -21.56 -7.73 -0.17
N ILE A 270 -21.92 -8.66 0.72
CA ILE A 270 -21.28 -9.99 0.77
C ILE A 270 -21.64 -10.88 -0.43
N SER A 271 -22.68 -10.53 -1.20
CA SER A 271 -23.02 -11.23 -2.44
C SER A 271 -22.41 -10.59 -3.69
N GLY A 272 -22.13 -9.29 -3.65
CA GLY A 272 -21.64 -8.52 -4.80
C GLY A 272 -20.14 -8.26 -4.80
N VAL A 273 -19.49 -8.29 -3.65
CA VAL A 273 -18.06 -8.02 -3.47
C VAL A 273 -17.31 -9.33 -3.30
N LYS A 274 -16.09 -9.38 -3.82
CA LYS A 274 -15.19 -10.53 -3.69
C LYS A 274 -13.97 -10.19 -2.84
N TYR A 275 -13.65 -11.05 -1.88
CA TYR A 275 -12.37 -10.95 -1.17
C TYR A 275 -11.15 -11.13 -2.10
N ASP A 276 -10.25 -10.14 -2.12
CA ASP A 276 -9.03 -10.10 -2.94
C ASP A 276 -7.95 -9.21 -2.30
N ARG A 277 -6.86 -9.83 -1.81
CA ARG A 277 -5.69 -9.13 -1.25
C ARG A 277 -4.94 -8.27 -2.26
N ASN A 278 -5.10 -8.53 -3.56
CA ASN A 278 -4.41 -7.79 -4.62
C ASN A 278 -5.32 -6.77 -5.31
N ALA A 279 -6.52 -6.52 -4.77
CA ALA A 279 -7.40 -5.49 -5.30
C ALA A 279 -6.76 -4.09 -5.16
N PRO A 280 -6.79 -3.26 -6.21
CA PRO A 280 -6.37 -1.86 -6.10
C PRO A 280 -7.19 -1.15 -5.03
N MET A 281 -6.54 -0.33 -4.21
CA MET A 281 -7.20 0.47 -3.17
C MET A 281 -8.00 -0.36 -2.16
N ASN A 282 -7.62 -1.63 -1.92
CA ASN A 282 -8.32 -2.59 -1.04
C ASN A 282 -8.51 -2.13 0.43
N GLN A 283 -7.91 -1.00 0.83
CA GLN A 283 -8.11 -0.34 2.13
C GLN A 283 -9.23 0.72 2.12
N SER A 284 -9.91 0.93 0.99
CA SER A 284 -10.92 1.99 0.78
C SER A 284 -12.29 1.41 0.45
N ALA A 285 -13.35 2.16 0.76
CA ALA A 285 -14.72 1.83 0.34
C ALA A 285 -14.85 1.75 -1.20
N TYR A 286 -14.04 2.52 -1.94
CA TYR A 286 -14.07 2.56 -3.41
C TYR A 286 -13.79 1.19 -4.03
N SER A 287 -12.82 0.46 -3.48
CA SER A 287 -12.48 -0.88 -3.98
C SER A 287 -13.64 -1.87 -3.87
N ALA A 288 -14.40 -1.82 -2.77
CA ALA A 288 -15.57 -2.65 -2.57
C ALA A 288 -16.74 -2.21 -3.47
N LEU A 289 -17.12 -0.93 -3.42
CA LEU A 289 -18.33 -0.43 -4.08
C LEU A 289 -18.17 -0.31 -5.60
N VAL A 290 -17.01 0.14 -6.08
CA VAL A 290 -16.77 0.40 -7.51
C VAL A 290 -16.07 -0.77 -8.18
N TYR A 291 -15.01 -1.33 -7.58
CA TYR A 291 -14.28 -2.45 -8.18
C TYR A 291 -14.88 -3.82 -7.87
N GLY A 292 -15.78 -3.93 -6.89
CA GLY A 292 -16.42 -5.20 -6.50
C GLY A 292 -15.45 -6.20 -5.88
N ARG A 293 -14.27 -5.76 -5.42
CA ARG A 293 -13.28 -6.64 -4.80
C ARG A 293 -12.36 -5.89 -3.85
N THR A 294 -12.06 -6.48 -2.69
CA THR A 294 -11.35 -5.81 -1.59
C THR A 294 -10.84 -6.78 -0.52
N VAL A 295 -10.14 -6.28 0.50
CA VAL A 295 -9.93 -6.96 1.79
C VAL A 295 -10.87 -6.43 2.88
N CYS A 296 -10.72 -6.92 4.12
CA CYS A 296 -11.60 -6.58 5.23
C CYS A 296 -11.78 -5.07 5.47
N ALA A 297 -10.72 -4.28 5.33
CA ALA A 297 -10.79 -2.83 5.45
C ALA A 297 -11.79 -2.19 4.46
N GLY A 298 -11.75 -2.55 3.18
CA GLY A 298 -12.70 -2.01 2.21
C GLY A 298 -14.13 -2.55 2.39
N TYR A 299 -14.34 -3.79 2.84
CA TYR A 299 -15.68 -4.27 3.23
C TYR A 299 -16.25 -3.39 4.33
N ALA A 300 -15.48 -3.22 5.42
CA ALA A 300 -15.95 -2.50 6.59
C ALA A 300 -16.20 -1.00 6.31
N ARG A 301 -15.39 -0.39 5.43
CA ARG A 301 -15.60 1.01 5.01
C ARG A 301 -16.78 1.19 4.07
N ALA A 302 -17.01 0.24 3.17
CA ALA A 302 -18.18 0.29 2.29
C ALA A 302 -19.47 0.11 3.08
N PHE A 303 -19.50 -0.86 4.01
CA PHE A 303 -20.64 -1.06 4.90
C PHE A 303 -20.92 0.19 5.73
N GLN A 304 -19.89 0.76 6.36
CA GLN A 304 -19.97 2.04 7.09
C GLN A 304 -20.56 3.15 6.22
N TYR A 305 -20.00 3.38 5.03
CA TYR A 305 -20.41 4.48 4.18
C TYR A 305 -21.88 4.35 3.74
N VAL A 306 -22.30 3.15 3.31
CA VAL A 306 -23.67 2.93 2.86
C VAL A 306 -24.66 3.10 4.02
N LEU A 307 -24.33 2.64 5.23
CA LEU A 307 -25.17 2.88 6.42
C LEU A 307 -25.24 4.36 6.81
N HIS A 308 -24.14 5.10 6.66
CA HIS A 308 -24.16 6.57 6.85
C HIS A 308 -25.09 7.26 5.85
N GLN A 309 -25.15 6.81 4.59
CA GLN A 309 -26.12 7.34 3.60
C GLN A 309 -27.58 7.03 3.95
N LEU A 310 -27.82 6.12 4.90
CA LEU A 310 -29.13 5.73 5.40
C LEU A 310 -29.44 6.32 6.79
N ASP A 311 -28.60 7.24 7.27
CA ASP A 311 -28.64 7.86 8.61
C ASP A 311 -28.53 6.83 9.76
N ILE A 312 -27.80 5.73 9.54
CA ILE A 312 -27.56 4.69 10.55
C ILE A 312 -26.12 4.80 11.06
N PRO A 313 -25.91 5.03 12.37
CA PRO A 313 -24.55 5.07 12.93
C PRO A 313 -23.84 3.73 12.79
N CYS A 314 -22.76 3.75 12.01
CA CYS A 314 -21.88 2.62 11.81
C CYS A 314 -20.43 3.08 11.97
N TYR A 315 -19.64 2.33 12.72
CA TYR A 315 -18.26 2.68 13.06
C TYR A 315 -17.32 1.68 12.42
N TYR A 316 -16.29 2.17 11.74
CA TYR A 316 -15.16 1.34 11.35
C TYR A 316 -14.41 0.90 12.62
N VAL A 317 -14.02 -0.36 12.72
CA VAL A 317 -13.29 -0.90 13.86
C VAL A 317 -11.98 -1.48 13.38
N THR A 318 -10.90 -1.16 14.07
CA THR A 318 -9.58 -1.75 13.85
C THR A 318 -9.21 -2.65 15.01
N GLY A 319 -8.64 -3.81 14.69
CA GLY A 319 -8.29 -4.78 15.71
C GLY A 319 -7.43 -5.91 15.19
N PHE A 320 -7.55 -7.05 15.87
CA PHE A 320 -6.84 -8.26 15.54
C PHE A 320 -7.76 -9.46 15.63
N ALA A 321 -7.68 -10.32 14.61
CA ALA A 321 -8.41 -11.57 14.49
C ALA A 321 -7.54 -12.57 13.71
N GLY A 322 -6.46 -13.03 14.36
CA GLY A 322 -5.40 -13.85 13.75
C GLY A 322 -4.36 -13.04 12.97
N GLU A 323 -4.81 -11.98 12.29
CA GLU A 323 -4.01 -10.92 11.69
C GLU A 323 -4.66 -9.56 11.99
N ASN A 324 -4.03 -8.47 11.57
CA ASN A 324 -4.67 -7.15 11.58
C ASN A 324 -5.99 -7.22 10.80
N HIS A 325 -7.06 -6.81 11.47
CA HIS A 325 -8.41 -6.98 10.97
C HIS A 325 -9.24 -5.72 11.16
N ALA A 326 -10.26 -5.59 10.32
CA ALA A 326 -11.22 -4.50 10.40
C ALA A 326 -12.64 -5.02 10.16
N TRP A 327 -13.56 -4.51 10.97
CA TRP A 327 -14.98 -4.84 10.94
C TRP A 327 -15.78 -3.60 11.37
N ASN A 328 -17.06 -3.74 11.71
CA ASN A 328 -17.91 -2.63 12.09
C ASN A 328 -18.60 -2.78 13.44
N ILE A 329 -18.97 -1.64 14.01
CA ILE A 329 -19.99 -1.54 15.06
C ILE A 329 -21.18 -0.78 14.52
N VAL A 330 -22.38 -1.35 14.61
CA VAL A 330 -23.63 -0.70 14.18
C VAL A 330 -24.49 -0.38 15.40
N LYS A 331 -25.06 0.82 15.41
CA LYS A 331 -26.05 1.22 16.42
C LYS A 331 -27.46 0.94 15.90
N LEU A 332 -28.20 0.10 16.63
CA LEU A 332 -29.62 -0.12 16.41
C LEU A 332 -30.43 0.38 17.61
N SER A 333 -31.74 0.14 17.60
CA SER A 333 -32.67 0.74 18.55
C SER A 333 -32.40 0.43 20.04
N ASP A 334 -31.77 -0.71 20.35
CA ASP A 334 -31.54 -1.19 21.72
C ASP A 334 -30.07 -1.21 22.14
N GLY A 335 -29.13 -0.94 21.23
CA GLY A 335 -27.71 -0.97 21.55
C GLY A 335 -26.80 -1.06 20.34
N TYR A 336 -25.55 -1.39 20.62
CA TYR A 336 -24.49 -1.55 19.62
C TYR A 336 -24.21 -3.03 19.36
N TYR A 337 -23.83 -3.33 18.12
CA TYR A 337 -23.56 -4.67 17.63
C TYR A 337 -22.28 -4.71 16.80
N ASN A 338 -21.50 -5.78 16.91
CA ASN A 338 -20.40 -6.04 15.99
C ASN A 338 -20.95 -6.69 14.71
N VAL A 339 -20.42 -6.27 13.56
CA VAL A 339 -20.70 -6.83 12.24
C VAL A 339 -19.40 -7.00 11.48
N ASP A 340 -19.12 -8.22 11.00
CA ASP A 340 -17.97 -8.51 10.13
C ASP A 340 -18.42 -9.14 8.82
N SER A 341 -18.72 -8.28 7.86
CA SER A 341 -19.10 -8.69 6.51
C SER A 341 -18.02 -9.51 5.80
N THR A 342 -16.75 -9.37 6.17
CA THR A 342 -15.66 -10.15 5.54
C THR A 342 -15.70 -11.60 5.98
N TRP A 343 -15.99 -11.85 7.26
CA TRP A 343 -16.07 -13.20 7.81
C TRP A 343 -17.43 -13.86 7.56
N ASP A 344 -18.43 -13.10 7.14
CA ASP A 344 -19.71 -13.60 6.63
C ASP A 344 -19.74 -13.85 5.12
N ASP A 345 -18.79 -13.30 4.36
CA ASP A 345 -18.48 -13.65 2.95
C ASP A 345 -17.80 -15.05 2.86
N THR A 346 -18.60 -16.08 3.14
CA THR A 346 -18.21 -17.50 3.03
C THR A 346 -18.96 -18.18 1.88
N ASN A 347 -18.69 -19.46 1.60
CA ASN A 347 -19.39 -20.19 0.54
C ASN A 347 -20.14 -21.42 1.08
N PRO A 348 -21.47 -21.36 1.22
CA PRO A 348 -22.36 -20.19 1.00
C PRO A 348 -22.21 -19.13 2.10
N ASN A 349 -22.61 -17.88 1.80
CA ASN A 349 -22.61 -16.76 2.75
C ASN A 349 -23.32 -17.09 4.07
N THR A 350 -22.85 -16.50 5.17
CA THR A 350 -23.36 -16.73 6.53
C THR A 350 -23.75 -15.42 7.23
N TYR A 351 -24.25 -15.57 8.45
CA TYR A 351 -24.57 -14.53 9.43
C TYR A 351 -23.92 -14.85 10.79
N ASP A 352 -22.79 -15.58 10.76
CA ASP A 352 -22.10 -15.98 11.98
C ASP A 352 -21.45 -14.80 12.70
N TYR A 353 -21.18 -13.71 11.96
CA TYR A 353 -20.58 -12.48 12.48
C TYR A 353 -21.48 -11.25 12.29
N PHE A 354 -22.78 -11.45 12.06
CA PHE A 354 -23.79 -10.41 11.89
C PHE A 354 -24.53 -10.14 13.20
N ASN A 355 -24.55 -8.87 13.61
CA ASN A 355 -25.22 -8.38 14.80
C ASN A 355 -24.86 -9.14 16.10
N CYS A 356 -23.56 -9.28 16.35
CA CYS A 356 -23.01 -10.00 17.50
C CYS A 356 -22.71 -9.08 18.69
N SER A 357 -22.75 -9.63 19.90
CA SER A 357 -22.26 -8.95 21.10
C SER A 357 -20.73 -9.00 21.20
N ASP A 358 -20.13 -8.20 22.08
CA ASP A 358 -18.69 -8.33 22.38
C ASP A 358 -18.34 -9.70 22.96
N ALA A 359 -19.28 -10.36 23.66
CA ALA A 359 -19.06 -11.69 24.23
C ALA A 359 -18.97 -12.77 23.15
N ASP A 360 -19.71 -12.63 22.06
CA ASP A 360 -19.65 -13.55 20.91
C ASP A 360 -18.30 -13.43 20.20
N TYR A 361 -17.79 -12.19 20.04
CA TYR A 361 -16.50 -11.88 19.40
C TYR A 361 -15.28 -12.17 20.28
N ALA A 362 -15.43 -12.24 21.61
CA ALA A 362 -14.31 -12.32 22.55
C ALA A 362 -13.38 -13.55 22.34
N SER A 363 -13.85 -14.57 21.62
CA SER A 363 -13.06 -15.77 21.35
C SER A 363 -12.11 -15.65 20.15
N ASP A 364 -12.37 -14.72 19.22
CA ASP A 364 -11.67 -14.61 17.94
C ASP A 364 -11.35 -13.19 17.48
N HIS A 365 -11.88 -12.15 18.14
CA HIS A 365 -11.62 -10.75 17.87
C HIS A 365 -11.16 -9.98 19.11
N VAL A 366 -10.26 -9.02 18.89
CA VAL A 366 -9.89 -8.02 19.89
C VAL A 366 -9.74 -6.65 19.24
N ARG A 367 -10.38 -5.62 19.81
CA ARG A 367 -10.25 -4.22 19.36
C ARG A 367 -8.85 -3.70 19.68
N LYS A 368 -8.31 -2.82 18.83
CA LYS A 368 -6.99 -2.18 19.03
C LYS A 368 -7.03 -0.68 18.78
N ASP A 369 -5.96 0.02 19.18
CA ASP A 369 -5.77 1.44 18.98
C ASP A 369 -6.97 2.25 19.50
N LEU A 370 -7.42 3.30 18.80
CA LEU A 370 -8.57 4.11 19.19
C LEU A 370 -9.88 3.31 19.30
N SER A 371 -9.96 2.15 18.64
CA SER A 371 -11.19 1.34 18.61
C SER A 371 -11.55 0.73 19.97
N ILE A 372 -10.60 0.65 20.90
CA ILE A 372 -10.87 0.19 22.28
C ILE A 372 -11.77 1.15 23.06
N TYR A 373 -11.93 2.39 22.58
CA TYR A 373 -12.79 3.41 23.18
C TYR A 373 -14.14 3.54 22.48
N LEU A 374 -14.42 2.73 21.45
CA LEU A 374 -15.76 2.68 20.86
C LEU A 374 -16.75 2.03 21.85
N PRO A 375 -18.06 2.33 21.74
CA PRO A 375 -19.07 1.78 22.64
C PRO A 375 -19.04 0.25 22.72
N PRO A 376 -19.36 -0.34 23.89
CA PRO A 376 -19.46 -1.79 24.03
C PRO A 376 -20.68 -2.32 23.25
N CYS A 377 -20.52 -3.47 22.61
CA CYS A 377 -21.60 -4.13 21.87
C CYS A 377 -22.43 -5.00 22.80
N ASN A 378 -23.52 -4.41 23.30
CA ASN A 378 -24.41 -4.99 24.30
C ASN A 378 -25.88 -5.07 23.84
N GLY A 379 -26.15 -4.78 22.56
CA GLY A 379 -27.46 -5.03 21.97
C GLY A 379 -27.78 -6.53 22.00
N ASN A 380 -29.07 -6.87 22.06
CA ASN A 380 -29.51 -8.27 22.12
C ASN A 380 -30.74 -8.57 21.26
N ARG A 381 -31.55 -7.55 20.93
CA ARG A 381 -32.79 -7.74 20.16
C ARG A 381 -32.56 -8.28 18.75
N TYR A 382 -31.47 -7.89 18.10
CA TYR A 382 -31.18 -8.20 16.69
C TYR A 382 -30.10 -9.27 16.49
N SER A 383 -29.68 -9.97 17.56
CA SER A 383 -28.69 -11.05 17.45
C SER A 383 -29.35 -12.38 17.08
N GLY A 384 -28.78 -13.08 16.09
CA GLY A 384 -29.17 -14.45 15.74
C GLY A 384 -30.59 -14.59 15.17
N LEU A 385 -31.09 -13.57 14.48
CA LEU A 385 -32.41 -13.60 13.83
C LEU A 385 -32.37 -14.34 12.49
N GLU A 386 -31.20 -14.39 11.88
CA GLU A 386 -30.93 -14.99 10.58
C GLU A 386 -30.60 -16.47 10.71
N VAL A 387 -30.83 -17.21 9.63
CA VAL A 387 -30.55 -18.65 9.57
C VAL A 387 -29.54 -18.89 8.45
N ASN A 388 -28.37 -19.44 8.82
CA ASN A 388 -27.35 -19.80 7.85
C ASN A 388 -27.86 -20.86 6.87
N PRO A 389 -27.47 -20.78 5.58
CA PRO A 389 -27.79 -21.81 4.61
C PRO A 389 -27.29 -23.19 5.06
N SER A 390 -28.11 -24.22 4.88
CA SER A 390 -27.70 -25.60 5.20
C SER A 390 -26.58 -26.05 4.24
N VAL A 391 -25.42 -26.40 4.80
CA VAL A 391 -24.34 -27.03 4.03
C VAL A 391 -24.81 -28.42 3.63
N THR A 392 -25.27 -28.60 2.39
CA THR A 392 -25.54 -29.93 1.86
C THR A 392 -24.18 -30.54 1.50
N PRO A 393 -23.74 -31.65 2.11
CA PRO A 393 -22.52 -32.32 1.66
C PRO A 393 -22.65 -32.67 0.18
N PRO A 394 -21.56 -32.65 -0.62
CA PRO A 394 -21.63 -33.10 -2.00
C PRO A 394 -22.25 -34.49 -2.04
N THR A 395 -23.40 -34.61 -2.70
CA THR A 395 -24.05 -35.91 -2.87
C THR A 395 -23.21 -36.68 -3.86
N ASP A 396 -22.38 -37.57 -3.33
CA ASP A 396 -21.58 -38.49 -4.12
C ASP A 396 -22.54 -39.42 -4.88
N THR A 397 -22.84 -39.04 -6.13
CA THR A 397 -23.73 -39.81 -7.01
C THR A 397 -22.96 -40.98 -7.60
N THR A 398 -22.55 -41.93 -6.76
CA THR A 398 -22.16 -43.25 -7.22
C THR A 398 -23.41 -44.10 -7.46
N LYS A 399 -23.74 -44.23 -8.75
CA LYS A 399 -24.75 -45.11 -9.31
C LYS A 399 -24.58 -46.57 -8.81
N PRO A 400 -25.65 -47.32 -8.50
CA PRO A 400 -25.52 -48.68 -7.96
C PRO A 400 -25.05 -49.65 -9.04
N GLY A 401 -23.87 -50.24 -8.83
CA GLY A 401 -23.34 -51.37 -9.60
C GLY A 401 -23.51 -52.67 -8.85
N THR A 402 -24.14 -53.64 -9.51
CA THR A 402 -24.67 -54.90 -9.00
C THR A 402 -23.59 -55.91 -8.54
N THR A 403 -23.93 -56.64 -7.49
CA THR A 403 -23.35 -57.86 -6.88
C THR A 403 -22.39 -58.74 -7.72
N THR A 404 -21.26 -59.16 -7.13
CA THR A 404 -21.00 -60.58 -6.75
C THR A 404 -19.78 -60.74 -5.82
N ARG A 405 -19.96 -61.55 -4.76
CA ARG A 405 -18.98 -62.12 -3.80
C ARG A 405 -18.81 -63.63 -4.16
N PRO A 406 -17.93 -64.49 -3.58
CA PRO A 406 -16.70 -64.37 -2.76
C PRO A 406 -15.48 -65.04 -3.46
N SER A 407 -14.23 -65.00 -2.99
CA SER A 407 -13.76 -65.74 -1.79
C SER A 407 -12.23 -65.60 -1.61
N THR A 408 -11.79 -65.49 -0.34
CA THR A 408 -10.61 -66.14 0.31
C THR A 408 -9.23 -66.03 -0.38
N ASN A 409 -8.13 -65.60 0.26
CA ASN A 409 -7.62 -65.95 1.58
C ASN A 409 -6.51 -64.95 1.99
N THR A 410 -6.39 -64.77 3.31
CA THR A 410 -5.32 -64.03 3.99
C THR A 410 -4.09 -64.93 4.23
N THR A 411 -3.02 -64.31 4.75
CA THR A 411 -1.69 -64.80 5.20
C THR A 411 -0.64 -64.93 4.08
N THR A 412 0.57 -64.35 4.16
CA THR A 412 1.48 -64.17 5.31
C THR A 412 2.55 -63.10 5.01
N LYS A 413 2.93 -62.33 6.03
CA LYS A 413 4.20 -61.57 6.17
C LYS A 413 5.35 -62.56 6.46
N PRO A 414 6.60 -62.38 5.97
CA PRO A 414 7.64 -61.68 6.76
C PRO A 414 8.68 -60.84 5.98
N SER A 415 9.21 -59.88 6.73
CA SER A 415 10.39 -59.05 6.48
C SER A 415 11.68 -59.86 6.63
N THR A 416 12.72 -59.59 5.83
CA THR A 416 14.13 -59.35 6.28
C THR A 416 15.02 -58.79 5.15
N THR A 417 15.85 -57.82 5.56
CA THR A 417 17.02 -57.04 5.03
C THR A 417 18.14 -57.91 4.38
N PRO A 418 19.34 -57.43 3.90
CA PRO A 418 19.95 -56.07 3.88
C PRO A 418 20.91 -55.66 2.71
N SER A 419 21.41 -54.42 2.80
CA SER A 419 22.83 -53.99 2.58
C SER A 419 23.18 -53.23 1.29
N GLY A 420 23.96 -52.13 1.44
CA GLY A 420 24.93 -51.72 0.42
C GLY A 420 25.20 -50.24 0.15
N SER A 421 25.91 -49.57 1.07
CA SER A 421 26.98 -48.55 0.83
C SER A 421 26.77 -47.31 -0.07
N SER A 422 26.79 -46.14 0.60
CA SER A 422 27.71 -44.98 0.41
C SER A 422 28.34 -44.71 -0.97
N GLY A 423 28.03 -43.54 -1.51
CA GLY A 423 28.84 -42.78 -2.46
C GLY A 423 28.57 -41.28 -2.30
N ASN A 424 29.56 -40.53 -1.80
CA ASN A 424 29.54 -39.08 -1.67
C ASN A 424 30.05 -38.47 -2.99
N SER A 425 29.32 -37.54 -3.61
CA SER A 425 29.90 -36.55 -4.54
C SER A 425 28.99 -35.34 -4.67
N THR A 426 29.55 -34.21 -4.27
CA THR A 426 29.17 -32.82 -4.57
C THR A 426 28.96 -32.56 -6.07
N SER A 427 27.91 -31.83 -6.41
CA SER A 427 27.85 -30.99 -7.61
C SER A 427 26.79 -29.89 -7.42
N ASP A 428 27.24 -28.64 -7.49
CA ASP A 428 26.44 -27.43 -7.77
C ASP A 428 25.42 -27.64 -8.89
N PRO A 429 24.36 -26.83 -8.88
CA PRO A 429 24.03 -26.13 -10.12
C PRO A 429 23.71 -24.64 -9.89
N THR A 430 24.64 -23.81 -10.37
CA THR A 430 24.42 -22.68 -11.29
C THR A 430 23.21 -21.78 -11.06
N THR A 431 23.51 -20.60 -10.52
CA THR A 431 22.77 -19.36 -10.64
C THR A 431 22.44 -19.04 -12.10
N ALA A 432 21.15 -19.04 -12.45
CA ALA A 432 20.67 -18.44 -13.69
C ALA A 432 20.20 -17.01 -13.38
N THR A 433 21.01 -16.02 -13.74
CA THR A 433 20.58 -14.61 -13.81
C THR A 433 19.92 -14.38 -15.16
N ASN A 434 18.59 -14.43 -15.21
CA ASN A 434 17.81 -13.80 -16.26
C ASN A 434 17.11 -12.59 -15.64
N THR A 435 17.68 -11.41 -15.80
CA THR A 435 16.99 -10.13 -15.55
C THR A 435 16.53 -9.65 -16.92
N ASP A 436 15.34 -10.08 -17.34
CA ASP A 436 14.69 -9.52 -18.52
C ASP A 436 14.41 -8.04 -18.21
N SER A 437 15.08 -7.15 -18.94
CA SER A 437 14.85 -5.71 -18.85
C SER A 437 13.49 -5.43 -19.50
N ILE A 438 12.48 -5.16 -18.68
CA ILE A 438 11.16 -4.77 -19.16
C ILE A 438 11.30 -3.39 -19.81
N THR A 439 11.26 -3.33 -21.14
CA THR A 439 11.13 -2.06 -21.86
C THR A 439 9.64 -1.68 -21.82
N VAL A 440 9.28 -0.70 -20.99
CA VAL A 440 7.91 -0.19 -20.95
C VAL A 440 7.73 0.73 -22.16
N VAL A 441 6.90 0.30 -23.11
CA VAL A 441 6.45 1.12 -24.24
C VAL A 441 4.94 1.16 -24.23
N THR A 442 4.34 2.24 -23.71
CA THR A 442 2.96 2.60 -24.04
C THR A 442 2.74 4.11 -23.99
N VAL A 443 1.68 4.55 -24.69
CA VAL A 443 1.52 5.84 -25.36
C VAL A 443 0.32 6.63 -24.80
N ARG A 444 0.52 7.94 -24.49
CA ARG A 444 -0.32 9.15 -24.81
C ARG A 444 -0.14 10.20 -23.69
N GLY A 445 0.20 11.47 -23.93
CA GLY A 445 0.43 12.20 -25.18
C GLY A 445 0.86 13.66 -24.90
N GLY A 446 1.62 14.27 -25.83
CA GLY A 446 2.07 15.65 -25.67
C GLY A 446 3.03 16.23 -26.73
N GLY A 447 3.66 15.42 -27.59
CA GLY A 447 4.56 15.88 -28.66
C GLY A 447 5.44 14.72 -29.11
N ASP A 448 5.67 14.55 -30.43
CA ASP A 448 6.41 13.45 -31.09
C ASP A 448 6.40 12.08 -30.35
N ALA A 449 5.43 11.25 -30.74
CA ALA A 449 4.97 9.91 -30.31
C ALA A 449 5.86 8.89 -29.55
N HIS A 450 7.11 9.17 -29.15
CA HIS A 450 8.04 8.21 -28.55
C HIS A 450 8.89 8.73 -27.38
N TYR A 451 8.62 9.94 -26.88
CA TYR A 451 9.43 10.57 -25.84
C TYR A 451 8.59 11.23 -24.75
N ILE A 452 9.03 11.12 -23.50
CA ILE A 452 8.49 11.87 -22.37
C ILE A 452 9.13 13.26 -22.36
N ASP A 453 8.32 14.31 -22.39
CA ASP A 453 8.80 15.69 -22.57
C ASP A 453 8.62 16.60 -21.35
N ASN A 454 8.00 16.08 -20.29
CA ASN A 454 7.80 16.77 -19.03
C ASN A 454 7.94 15.84 -17.82
N ILE A 455 8.16 16.43 -16.64
CA ILE A 455 8.46 15.68 -15.42
C ILE A 455 7.24 15.00 -14.80
N GLY A 456 6.02 15.51 -15.04
CA GLY A 456 4.79 14.92 -14.53
C GLY A 456 4.51 13.59 -15.22
N ASP A 457 4.58 13.56 -16.55
CA ASP A 457 4.43 12.33 -17.33
C ASP A 457 5.52 11.31 -17.00
N TYR A 458 6.76 11.77 -16.75
CA TYR A 458 7.83 10.89 -16.26
C TYR A 458 7.43 10.17 -14.98
N PHE A 459 6.89 10.87 -13.98
CA PHE A 459 6.45 10.23 -12.74
C PHE A 459 5.27 9.28 -12.95
N ASN A 460 4.29 9.65 -13.79
CA ASN A 460 3.17 8.78 -14.13
C ASN A 460 3.63 7.46 -14.78
N GLU A 461 4.57 7.54 -15.71
CA GLU A 461 5.12 6.36 -16.39
C GLU A 461 5.99 5.51 -15.44
N CYS A 462 6.79 6.12 -14.56
CA CYS A 462 7.50 5.40 -13.49
C CYS A 462 6.53 4.63 -12.58
N PHE A 463 5.43 5.27 -12.16
CA PHE A 463 4.40 4.61 -11.35
C PHE A 463 3.78 3.43 -12.10
N GLY A 464 3.35 3.63 -13.35
CA GLY A 464 2.74 2.61 -14.19
C GLY A 464 3.66 1.41 -14.44
N ALA A 465 4.97 1.65 -14.58
CA ALA A 465 5.98 0.61 -14.72
C ALA A 465 6.14 -0.24 -13.45
N MET A 466 6.01 0.38 -12.27
CA MET A 466 6.19 -0.31 -10.99
C MET A 466 4.93 -1.03 -10.51
N ILE A 467 3.73 -0.44 -10.68
CA ILE A 467 2.50 -0.94 -10.06
C ILE A 467 2.06 -2.34 -10.54
N ASN A 468 2.61 -2.82 -11.66
CA ASN A 468 2.30 -4.16 -12.18
C ASN A 468 3.30 -5.24 -11.74
N SER A 469 4.36 -4.89 -11.00
CA SER A 469 5.36 -5.84 -10.48
C SER A 469 5.22 -6.00 -8.96
N ASP A 470 5.49 -7.21 -8.47
CA ASP A 470 5.60 -7.53 -7.05
C ASP A 470 7.03 -7.93 -6.65
N ASP A 471 7.97 -7.82 -7.58
CA ASP A 471 9.36 -8.28 -7.45
C ASP A 471 10.14 -7.43 -6.43
N GLU A 472 11.09 -8.05 -5.73
CA GLU A 472 12.02 -7.36 -4.83
C GLU A 472 12.98 -6.44 -5.60
N VAL A 473 13.16 -6.66 -6.90
CA VAL A 473 13.95 -5.80 -7.79
C VAL A 473 13.15 -5.54 -9.05
N ILE A 474 12.78 -4.27 -9.27
CA ILE A 474 12.02 -3.82 -10.44
C ILE A 474 12.98 -3.05 -11.34
N THR A 475 13.04 -3.42 -12.62
CA THR A 475 13.83 -2.69 -13.62
C THR A 475 12.99 -2.30 -14.82
N PHE A 476 13.09 -1.05 -15.25
CA PHE A 476 12.37 -0.56 -16.42
C PHE A 476 13.10 0.60 -17.10
N ASP A 477 12.84 0.76 -18.39
CA ASP A 477 13.47 1.79 -19.22
C ASP A 477 12.43 2.80 -19.70
N LEU A 478 12.78 4.09 -19.65
CA LEU A 478 11.98 5.19 -20.22
C LEU A 478 12.86 6.04 -21.14
N ILE A 479 12.25 6.72 -22.12
CA ILE A 479 12.98 7.63 -23.01
C ILE A 479 12.42 9.04 -22.84
N ILE A 480 13.29 9.99 -22.52
CA ILE A 480 12.95 11.41 -22.35
C ILE A 480 13.51 12.24 -23.51
N THR A 481 12.88 13.39 -23.79
CA THR A 481 13.18 14.22 -24.96
C THR A 481 14.60 14.79 -24.99
N ASP A 482 15.13 15.27 -23.85
CA ASP A 482 16.38 16.02 -23.85
C ASP A 482 17.12 16.07 -22.49
N LYS A 483 18.33 16.62 -22.51
CA LYS A 483 19.18 16.83 -21.33
C LYS A 483 18.56 17.78 -20.31
N LYS A 484 17.72 18.73 -20.74
CA LYS A 484 17.09 19.71 -19.83
C LYS A 484 16.08 19.00 -18.94
N LEU A 485 15.28 18.09 -19.48
CA LEU A 485 14.39 17.24 -18.70
C LEU A 485 15.18 16.30 -17.78
N TRP A 486 16.29 15.70 -18.23
CA TRP A 486 17.17 14.93 -17.35
C TRP A 486 17.65 15.75 -16.15
N ASN A 487 18.12 16.98 -16.36
CA ASN A 487 18.56 17.85 -15.27
C ASN A 487 17.44 18.18 -14.27
N SER A 488 16.19 18.29 -14.75
CA SER A 488 15.02 18.48 -13.89
C SER A 488 14.72 17.23 -13.06
N ILE A 489 14.75 16.04 -13.69
CA ILE A 489 14.56 14.75 -13.02
C ILE A 489 15.68 14.54 -11.98
N TYR A 490 16.94 14.76 -12.34
CA TYR A 490 18.08 14.64 -11.44
C TYR A 490 17.90 15.53 -10.20
N LYS A 491 17.50 16.79 -10.38
CA LYS A 491 17.19 17.70 -9.27
C LYS A 491 16.00 17.24 -8.43
N ALA A 492 14.97 16.66 -9.05
CA ALA A 492 13.84 16.09 -8.34
C ALA A 492 14.23 14.89 -7.47
N TYR A 493 15.19 14.07 -7.90
CA TYR A 493 15.73 12.99 -7.06
C TYR A 493 16.57 13.53 -5.89
N ASP A 494 17.42 14.53 -6.16
CA ASP A 494 18.23 15.20 -5.14
C ASP A 494 17.38 15.89 -4.05
N LYS A 495 16.24 16.47 -4.45
CA LYS A 495 15.29 17.11 -3.54
C LYS A 495 14.32 16.14 -2.85
N GLY A 496 14.19 14.91 -3.36
CA GLY A 496 13.20 13.93 -2.90
C GLY A 496 11.82 14.05 -3.54
N ASP A 497 11.62 14.93 -4.54
CA ASP A 497 10.33 15.11 -5.24
C ASP A 497 9.88 13.82 -5.96
N CYS A 498 10.81 12.95 -6.36
CA CYS A 498 10.49 11.63 -6.93
C CYS A 498 9.79 10.67 -5.95
N GLN A 499 9.95 10.90 -4.64
CA GLN A 499 9.24 10.15 -3.61
C GLN A 499 7.74 10.40 -3.74
N GLU A 500 7.37 11.68 -3.79
CA GLU A 500 6.00 12.13 -3.98
C GLU A 500 5.46 11.86 -5.39
N GLY A 501 6.33 11.84 -6.39
CA GLY A 501 5.95 11.64 -7.79
C GLY A 501 5.37 10.24 -8.05
N TYR A 502 5.94 9.19 -7.46
CA TYR A 502 5.46 7.83 -7.70
C TYR A 502 5.88 6.77 -6.66
N ILE A 503 6.99 6.95 -5.95
CA ILE A 503 7.52 5.90 -5.06
C ILE A 503 6.60 5.68 -3.85
N ASP A 504 6.14 6.75 -3.18
CA ASP A 504 5.27 6.62 -2.02
C ASP A 504 3.96 5.95 -2.38
N ARG A 505 3.36 6.38 -3.50
CA ARG A 505 2.13 5.80 -4.03
C ARG A 505 2.31 4.30 -4.32
N TYR A 506 3.43 3.91 -4.95
CA TYR A 506 3.75 2.50 -5.17
C TYR A 506 3.86 1.73 -3.85
N LEU A 507 4.60 2.25 -2.86
CA LEU A 507 4.78 1.58 -1.56
C LEU A 507 3.47 1.40 -0.80
N VAL A 508 2.57 2.39 -0.88
CA VAL A 508 1.23 2.33 -0.29
C VAL A 508 0.39 1.30 -1.02
N GLU A 509 0.26 1.40 -2.35
CA GLU A 509 -0.60 0.53 -3.16
C GLU A 509 -0.12 -0.94 -3.18
N LYS A 510 1.20 -1.19 -3.12
CA LYS A 510 1.77 -2.56 -3.05
C LYS A 510 2.07 -3.05 -1.64
N HIS A 511 1.74 -2.24 -0.63
CA HIS A 511 1.93 -2.59 0.77
C HIS A 511 3.38 -2.94 1.13
N LYS A 512 4.35 -2.29 0.48
CA LYS A 512 5.79 -2.48 0.71
C LYS A 512 6.27 -1.48 1.78
N ASN A 513 7.45 -1.70 2.35
CA ASN A 513 7.95 -0.89 3.47
C ASN A 513 8.97 0.14 3.01
N ALA A 514 9.77 -0.20 2.01
CA ALA A 514 10.80 0.68 1.48
C ALA A 514 11.08 0.43 0.00
N CYS A 515 11.57 1.48 -0.67
CA CYS A 515 12.06 1.43 -2.03
C CYS A 515 13.36 2.23 -2.13
N SER A 516 14.39 1.61 -2.68
CA SER A 516 15.60 2.29 -3.14
C SER A 516 15.60 2.35 -4.66
N MET A 517 15.42 3.54 -5.22
CA MET A 517 15.38 3.75 -6.66
C MET A 517 16.71 4.30 -7.16
N TYR A 518 17.24 3.69 -8.22
CA TYR A 518 18.43 4.12 -8.94
C TYR A 518 18.08 4.43 -10.40
N VAL A 519 18.55 5.55 -10.92
CA VAL A 519 18.35 5.96 -12.31
C VAL A 519 19.66 6.31 -12.97
N GLU A 520 19.94 5.65 -14.09
CA GLU A 520 21.07 5.92 -14.98
C GLU A 520 20.58 6.57 -16.28
N ALA A 521 21.18 7.70 -16.67
CA ALA A 521 20.86 8.39 -17.92
C ALA A 521 21.92 8.13 -18.99
N VAL A 522 21.49 7.63 -20.15
CA VAL A 522 22.34 7.32 -21.30
C VAL A 522 21.96 8.23 -22.48
N PRO A 523 22.85 9.13 -22.94
CA PRO A 523 22.58 9.99 -24.08
C PRO A 523 22.48 9.18 -25.38
N ARG A 524 21.55 9.57 -26.24
CA ARG A 524 21.31 8.93 -27.54
C ARG A 524 21.76 9.84 -28.69
N THR A 525 21.95 9.25 -29.87
CA THR A 525 22.46 9.96 -31.05
C THR A 525 21.47 10.97 -31.64
N ASP A 526 20.19 10.85 -31.32
CA ASP A 526 19.11 11.76 -31.71
C ASP A 526 18.92 12.95 -30.75
N GLY A 527 19.73 13.04 -29.68
CA GLY A 527 19.65 14.10 -28.66
C GLY A 527 18.75 13.76 -27.48
N SER A 528 18.01 12.64 -27.54
CA SER A 528 17.20 12.12 -26.44
C SER A 528 18.04 11.37 -25.40
N TYR A 529 17.43 11.01 -24.27
CA TYR A 529 18.08 10.24 -23.22
C TYR A 529 17.27 8.98 -22.89
N LEU A 530 17.96 7.83 -22.84
CA LEU A 530 17.43 6.60 -22.26
C LEU A 530 17.68 6.62 -20.76
N LEU A 531 16.64 6.48 -19.96
CA LEU A 531 16.72 6.37 -18.51
C LEU A 531 16.49 4.92 -18.09
N ARG A 532 17.47 4.31 -17.45
CA ARG A 532 17.39 2.96 -16.90
C ARG A 532 17.10 3.03 -15.42
N HIS A 533 16.02 2.41 -14.99
CA HIS A 533 15.58 2.40 -13.60
C HIS A 533 15.86 1.05 -12.98
N ARG A 534 16.28 1.08 -11.71
CA ARG A 534 16.38 -0.09 -10.86
C ARG A 534 15.86 0.26 -9.48
N GLY A 535 14.67 -0.23 -9.16
CA GLY A 535 14.08 -0.17 -7.83
C GLY A 535 14.42 -1.43 -7.04
N VAL A 536 14.89 -1.29 -5.79
CA VAL A 536 15.00 -2.39 -4.83
C VAL A 536 13.94 -2.18 -3.76
N ILE A 537 13.06 -3.15 -3.60
CA ILE A 537 11.88 -3.08 -2.75
C ILE A 537 12.07 -4.00 -1.53
N SER A 538 11.71 -3.51 -0.35
CA SER A 538 11.78 -4.29 0.91
C SER A 538 10.59 -4.03 1.84
#